data_AF-A0A965FXV9-F1
#
_entry.id   AF-A0A965FXV9-F1
#
_cell.length_a   1.000
_cell.length_b   1.000
_cell.length_c   1.000
_cell.angle_alpha   90.00
_cell.angle_beta   90.00
_cell.angle_gamma   90.00
#
_symmetry.space_group_name_H-M   'P 1'
#
loop_
_entity.id
_entity.type
_entity.pdbx_description
1 polymer ?
#
loop_
_entity_poly.entity_id
_entity_poly.type
_entity_poly.pdbx_seq_one_letter_code
_entity_poly.pdbx_strand_id
1 'polypeptide(L)'
;KALSHAALSAVSSDSRAIYIWDDTYFKTRGYSLKRLVFIYETLCEMDIEIIKGDTQKVLRTLAPDRVKTFQTADSVINQMIIKIQNDIDVDIVHHPAFVKNLDISDHRRFFKYWNKASKQAFLINGGID
;
A
#
# COMPACT_ATOMS: atom_id res chain seq x y z
N LYS A 1 -6.89 -3.25 15.04
CA LYS A 1 -7.15 -4.41 14.14
C LYS A 1 -6.80 -3.98 12.72
N ALA A 2 -6.13 -4.79 11.90
CA ALA A 2 -5.65 -4.33 10.58
C ALA A 2 -6.77 -3.74 9.69
N LEU A 3 -8.00 -4.26 9.83
CA LEU A 3 -9.20 -3.81 9.11
C LEU A 3 -9.85 -2.54 9.68
N SER A 4 -9.36 -1.95 10.79
CA SER A 4 -9.95 -0.73 11.35
C SER A 4 -9.51 0.55 10.64
N HIS A 5 -8.69 0.46 9.60
CA HIS A 5 -8.28 1.64 8.82
C HIS A 5 -9.49 2.19 8.06
N ALA A 6 -9.73 3.51 8.12
CA ALA A 6 -10.91 4.14 7.50
C ALA A 6 -11.04 3.85 6.00
N ALA A 7 -9.90 3.69 5.30
CA ALA A 7 -9.90 3.35 3.87
C ALA A 7 -10.26 1.88 3.56
N LEU A 8 -10.43 1.04 4.59
CA LEU A 8 -10.93 -0.35 4.53
C LEU A 8 -12.36 -0.48 5.10
N SER A 9 -13.07 0.64 5.33
CA SER A 9 -14.42 0.68 5.92
C SER A 9 -15.51 -0.04 5.12
N ALA A 10 -15.26 -0.38 3.85
CA ALA A 10 -16.19 -1.10 2.96
C ALA A 10 -15.81 -2.59 2.75
N VAL A 11 -15.01 -3.16 3.65
CA VAL A 11 -14.59 -4.57 3.60
C VAL A 11 -15.67 -5.44 4.25
N SER A 12 -16.08 -6.52 3.59
CA SER A 12 -17.12 -7.43 4.11
C SER A 12 -16.62 -8.22 5.32
N SER A 13 -17.53 -8.77 6.13
CA SER A 13 -17.18 -9.64 7.27
C SER A 13 -16.42 -10.90 6.84
N ASP A 14 -16.64 -11.36 5.61
CA ASP A 14 -16.00 -12.57 5.07
C ASP A 14 -14.61 -12.30 4.46
N SER A 15 -14.20 -11.03 4.45
CA SER A 15 -12.90 -10.66 3.92
C SER A 15 -11.77 -11.02 4.87
N ARG A 16 -10.66 -11.50 4.30
CA ARG A 16 -9.44 -11.81 5.04
C ARG A 16 -8.41 -10.72 4.85
N ALA A 17 -7.87 -10.20 5.95
CA ALA A 17 -6.65 -9.41 5.90
C ALA A 17 -5.46 -10.37 5.76
N ILE A 18 -4.72 -10.27 4.66
CA ILE A 18 -3.56 -11.13 4.39
C ILE A 18 -2.31 -10.29 4.11
N TYR A 19 -1.17 -10.75 4.60
CA TYR A 19 0.16 -10.31 4.17
C TYR A 19 0.90 -11.48 3.54
N ILE A 20 1.30 -11.34 2.29
CA ILE A 20 2.05 -12.40 1.60
C ILE A 20 3.55 -12.16 1.79
N TRP A 21 4.20 -13.06 2.52
CA TRP A 21 5.64 -13.06 2.74
C TRP A 21 6.36 -13.70 1.54
N ASP A 22 6.78 -12.84 0.61
CA ASP A 22 7.44 -13.24 -0.64
C ASP A 22 8.97 -13.05 -0.56
N ASP A 23 9.68 -14.15 -0.31
CA ASP A 23 11.15 -14.15 -0.18
C ASP A 23 11.84 -13.66 -1.47
N THR A 24 11.25 -13.89 -2.65
CA THR A 24 11.83 -13.46 -3.93
C THR A 24 11.76 -11.95 -4.07
N TYR A 25 10.62 -11.36 -3.69
CA TYR A 25 10.46 -9.92 -3.62
C TYR A 25 11.49 -9.29 -2.67
N PHE A 26 11.61 -9.80 -1.44
CA PHE A 26 12.54 -9.26 -0.45
C PHE A 26 14.01 -9.34 -0.89
N LYS A 27 14.42 -10.46 -1.49
CA LYS A 27 15.77 -10.64 -2.05
C LYS A 27 16.04 -9.64 -3.18
N THR A 28 15.10 -9.49 -4.10
CA THR A 28 15.23 -8.57 -5.24
C THR A 28 15.35 -7.12 -4.79
N ARG A 29 14.68 -6.75 -3.69
CA ARG A 29 14.74 -5.40 -3.09
C ARG A 29 15.92 -5.20 -2.14
N GLY A 30 16.75 -6.22 -1.92
CA GLY A 30 17.92 -6.14 -1.04
C GLY A 30 17.57 -5.88 0.42
N TYR A 31 16.45 -6.43 0.92
CA TYR A 31 16.06 -6.21 2.31
C TYR A 31 17.03 -6.92 3.26
N SER A 32 17.55 -6.18 4.25
CA SER A 32 18.41 -6.75 5.29
C SER A 32 17.61 -7.58 6.28
N LEU A 33 18.28 -8.50 6.99
CA LEU A 33 17.66 -9.31 8.05
C LEU A 33 16.99 -8.42 9.11
N LYS A 34 17.66 -7.34 9.54
CA LYS A 34 17.10 -6.39 10.52
C LYS A 34 15.78 -5.79 10.05
N ARG A 35 15.67 -5.44 8.77
CA ARG A 35 14.43 -4.91 8.19
C ARG A 35 13.33 -5.97 8.12
N LEU A 36 13.69 -7.21 7.76
CA LEU A 36 12.74 -8.33 7.71
C LEU A 36 12.18 -8.66 9.10
N VAL A 37 13.06 -8.74 10.12
CA VAL A 37 12.64 -8.96 11.51
C VAL A 37 11.66 -7.88 11.96
N PHE A 38 11.97 -6.60 11.71
CA PHE A 38 11.08 -5.50 12.05
C PHE A 38 9.70 -5.61 11.37
N ILE A 39 9.66 -5.94 10.07
CA ILE A 39 8.40 -6.16 9.35
C ILE A 39 7.62 -7.32 9.97
N TYR A 40 8.28 -8.44 10.23
CA TYR A 40 7.65 -9.63 10.79
C TYR A 40 7.05 -9.37 12.19
N GLU A 41 7.82 -8.76 13.09
CA GLU A 41 7.36 -8.39 14.44
C GLU A 41 6.15 -7.46 14.37
N THR A 42 6.21 -6.45 13.50
CA THR A 42 5.08 -5.52 13.28
C THR A 42 3.83 -6.28 12.81
N LEU A 43 3.98 -7.25 11.88
CA LEU A 43 2.86 -8.05 11.40
C LEU A 43 2.28 -8.97 12.49
N CYS A 44 3.12 -9.52 13.37
CA CYS A 44 2.66 -10.35 14.49
C CYS A 44 1.80 -9.58 15.51
N GLU A 45 1.98 -8.27 15.64
CA GLU A 45 1.14 -7.40 16.48
C GLU A 45 -0.20 -7.04 15.81
N MET A 46 -0.36 -7.35 14.52
CA MET A 46 -1.56 -7.06 13.75
C MET A 46 -2.48 -8.27 13.65
N ASP A 47 -3.78 -8.01 13.63
CA ASP A 47 -4.83 -9.00 13.33
C ASP A 47 -4.87 -9.24 11.81
N ILE A 48 -3.84 -9.92 11.29
CA ILE A 48 -3.61 -10.21 9.87
C ILE A 48 -3.03 -11.61 9.70
N GLU A 49 -3.43 -12.31 8.65
CA GLU A 49 -2.88 -13.62 8.31
C GLU A 49 -1.60 -13.47 7.49
N ILE A 50 -0.50 -14.11 7.92
CA ILE A 50 0.77 -14.09 7.20
C ILE A 50 0.91 -15.38 6.40
N ILE A 51 0.96 -15.28 5.08
CA ILE A 51 1.11 -16.44 4.18
C ILE A 51 2.46 -16.35 3.49
N LYS A 52 3.31 -17.35 3.69
CA LYS A 52 4.61 -17.40 3.01
C LYS A 52 4.48 -17.99 1.62
N GLY A 53 4.99 -17.30 0.60
CA GLY A 53 5.03 -17.82 -0.77
C GLY A 53 5.18 -16.75 -1.84
N ASP A 54 5.22 -17.21 -3.09
CA ASP A 54 5.13 -16.33 -4.25
C ASP A 54 3.75 -15.67 -4.30
N THR A 55 3.73 -14.34 -4.45
CA THR A 55 2.51 -13.53 -4.38
C THR A 55 1.43 -14.00 -5.36
N GLN A 56 1.82 -14.31 -6.60
CA GLN A 56 0.86 -14.72 -7.64
C GLN A 56 0.33 -16.13 -7.39
N LYS A 57 1.20 -17.06 -7.01
CA LYS A 57 0.79 -18.44 -6.69
C LYS A 57 -0.14 -18.47 -5.49
N VAL A 58 0.18 -17.73 -4.42
CA VAL A 58 -0.67 -17.65 -3.23
C VAL A 58 -2.05 -17.12 -3.58
N LEU A 59 -2.14 -16.01 -4.32
CA LEU A 59 -3.44 -15.45 -4.72
C LEU A 59 -4.24 -16.41 -5.60
N ARG A 60 -3.59 -17.10 -6.54
CA ARG A 60 -4.25 -18.12 -7.38
C ARG A 60 -4.76 -19.30 -6.57
N THR A 61 -4.01 -19.74 -5.56
CA THR A 61 -4.44 -20.83 -4.66
C THR A 61 -5.59 -20.40 -3.76
N LEU A 62 -5.58 -19.16 -3.26
CA LEU A 62 -6.67 -18.62 -2.46
C LEU A 62 -7.93 -18.35 -3.28
N ALA A 63 -7.78 -18.09 -4.59
CA ALA A 63 -8.85 -17.81 -5.54
C ALA A 63 -9.89 -16.80 -5.00
N PRO A 64 -9.47 -15.60 -4.53
CA PRO A 64 -10.41 -14.61 -4.02
C PRO A 64 -11.24 -14.01 -5.16
N ASP A 65 -12.52 -13.75 -4.91
CA ASP A 65 -13.39 -13.06 -5.88
C ASP A 65 -12.89 -11.64 -6.18
N ARG A 66 -12.31 -10.97 -5.18
CA ARG A 66 -11.75 -9.62 -5.28
C ARG A 66 -10.59 -9.44 -4.31
N VAL A 67 -9.59 -8.68 -4.72
CA VAL A 67 -8.48 -8.22 -3.88
C VAL A 67 -8.61 -6.72 -3.66
N LYS A 68 -8.45 -6.27 -2.42
CA LYS A 68 -8.35 -4.85 -2.08
C LYS A 68 -6.93 -4.54 -1.62
N THR A 69 -6.28 -3.57 -2.24
CA THR A 69 -4.90 -3.18 -1.94
C THR A 69 -4.72 -1.66 -1.97
N PHE A 70 -3.58 -1.15 -1.51
CA PHE A 70 -3.33 0.28 -1.43
C PHE A 70 -2.54 0.80 -2.63
N GLN A 71 -2.83 2.03 -3.02
CA GLN A 71 -2.05 2.75 -4.01
C GLN A 71 -0.61 2.95 -3.54
N THR A 72 0.36 2.78 -4.44
CA THR A 72 1.77 3.00 -4.17
C THR A 72 2.48 3.64 -5.36
N ALA A 73 3.54 4.40 -5.08
CA ALA A 73 4.44 4.93 -6.11
C ALA A 73 5.48 3.88 -6.58
N ASP A 74 5.55 2.71 -5.93
CA ASP A 74 6.51 1.67 -6.27
C ASP A 74 6.15 0.98 -7.60
N SER A 75 6.98 1.20 -8.63
CA SER A 75 6.76 0.65 -9.97
C SER A 75 6.74 -0.87 -10.00
N VAL A 76 7.51 -1.54 -9.15
CA VAL A 76 7.56 -3.01 -9.09
C VAL A 76 6.24 -3.55 -8.55
N ILE A 77 5.73 -2.95 -7.47
CA ILE A 77 4.44 -3.35 -6.89
C ILE A 77 3.31 -3.03 -7.89
N ASN A 78 3.35 -1.87 -8.56
CA ASN A 78 2.37 -1.54 -9.58
C ASN A 78 2.34 -2.55 -10.73
N GLN A 79 3.51 -3.03 -11.18
CA GLN A 79 3.58 -4.12 -12.16
C GLN A 79 3.02 -5.45 -11.64
N MET A 80 3.22 -5.76 -10.35
CA MET A 80 2.62 -6.94 -9.73
C MET A 80 1.09 -6.82 -9.69
N ILE A 81 0.56 -5.66 -9.30
CA ILE A 81 -0.89 -5.38 -9.29
C ILE A 81 -1.48 -5.53 -10.70
N ILE A 82 -0.86 -4.94 -11.73
CA ILE A 82 -1.31 -5.07 -13.13
C ILE A 82 -1.36 -6.55 -13.56
N LYS A 83 -0.38 -7.35 -13.17
CA LYS A 83 -0.39 -8.79 -13.47
C LYS A 83 -1.52 -9.53 -12.76
N ILE A 84 -1.80 -9.20 -11.50
CA ILE A 84 -2.91 -9.79 -10.73
C ILE A 84 -4.25 -9.41 -11.36
N GLN A 85 -4.40 -8.16 -11.81
CA GLN A 85 -5.62 -7.63 -12.42
C GLN A 85 -6.07 -8.37 -13.69
N ASN A 86 -5.17 -9.10 -14.35
CA ASN A 86 -5.54 -9.93 -15.51
C ASN A 86 -6.41 -11.13 -15.13
N ASP A 87 -6.27 -11.64 -13.89
CA ASP A 87 -6.91 -12.87 -13.43
C ASP A 87 -7.95 -12.60 -12.32
N ILE A 88 -7.80 -11.52 -11.54
CA ILE A 88 -8.56 -11.24 -10.32
C ILE A 88 -9.00 -9.77 -10.33
N ASP A 89 -10.23 -9.48 -9.89
CA ASP A 89 -10.69 -8.10 -9.70
C ASP A 89 -9.91 -7.42 -8.55
N VAL A 90 -9.28 -6.27 -8.83
CA VAL A 90 -8.46 -5.55 -7.84
C VAL A 90 -8.98 -4.13 -7.62
N ASP A 91 -9.43 -3.86 -6.40
CA ASP A 91 -9.79 -2.53 -5.90
C ASP A 91 -8.58 -1.84 -5.28
N ILE A 92 -8.16 -0.72 -5.89
CA ILE A 92 -7.02 0.08 -5.41
C ILE A 92 -7.53 1.22 -4.53
N VAL A 93 -7.24 1.12 -3.25
CA VAL A 93 -7.55 2.13 -2.23
C VAL A 93 -6.58 3.30 -2.36
N HIS A 94 -7.14 4.46 -2.67
CA HIS A 94 -6.38 5.71 -2.77
C HIS A 94 -6.35 6.42 -1.41
N HIS A 95 -5.16 6.87 -1.02
CA HIS A 95 -5.03 7.71 0.15
C HIS A 95 -5.27 9.18 -0.21
N PRO A 96 -5.92 9.96 0.66
CA PRO A 96 -5.99 11.40 0.46
C PRO A 96 -4.57 11.97 0.37
N ALA A 97 -4.31 12.78 -0.66
CA ALA A 97 -3.02 13.43 -0.81
C ALA A 97 -2.74 14.34 0.40
N PHE A 98 -1.48 14.36 0.85
CA PHE A 98 -1.03 15.22 1.95
C PHE A 98 -1.28 16.70 1.67
N VAL A 99 -1.13 17.13 0.42
CA VAL A 99 -1.51 18.44 -0.09
C VAL A 99 -2.17 18.26 -1.44
N LYS A 100 -3.31 18.93 -1.67
CA LYS A 100 -4.08 18.84 -2.91
C LYS A 100 -3.78 20.05 -3.81
N ASN A 101 -3.97 19.90 -5.13
CA ASN A 101 -3.85 20.98 -6.12
C ASN A 101 -2.49 21.71 -6.15
N LEU A 102 -1.40 21.02 -5.79
CA LEU A 102 -0.06 21.60 -5.86
C LEU A 102 0.46 21.52 -7.31
N ASP A 103 0.66 22.65 -7.97
CA ASP A 103 1.37 22.69 -9.24
C ASP A 103 2.86 22.34 -9.02
N ILE A 104 3.20 21.11 -9.35
CA ILE A 104 4.51 20.46 -9.18
C ILE A 104 5.42 20.58 -10.41
N SER A 105 5.00 21.31 -11.45
CA SER A 105 5.72 21.41 -12.74
C SER A 105 7.16 21.96 -12.63
N ASP A 106 7.54 22.64 -11.55
CA ASP A 106 8.90 23.21 -11.35
C ASP A 106 9.58 22.82 -10.02
N HIS A 107 9.30 21.63 -9.47
CA HIS A 107 9.81 21.27 -8.14
C HIS A 107 10.86 20.16 -8.15
N ARG A 108 11.97 20.41 -8.85
CA ARG A 108 13.19 19.58 -8.76
C ARG A 108 13.90 19.65 -7.39
N ARG A 109 13.51 20.58 -6.51
CA ARG A 109 14.13 20.81 -5.20
C ARG A 109 13.07 20.82 -4.09
N PHE A 110 13.33 20.09 -3.01
CA PHE A 110 12.42 19.97 -1.87
C PHE A 110 11.97 21.32 -1.30
N PHE A 111 12.89 22.29 -1.13
CA PHE A 111 12.54 23.61 -0.58
C PHE A 111 11.49 24.36 -1.42
N LYS A 112 11.56 24.29 -2.76
CA LYS A 112 10.55 24.92 -3.64
C LYS A 112 9.17 24.28 -3.46
N TYR A 113 9.14 22.94 -3.37
CA TYR A 113 7.92 22.19 -3.06
C TYR A 113 7.37 22.61 -1.69
N TRP A 114 8.21 22.58 -0.65
CA TRP A 114 7.79 22.82 0.73
C TRP A 114 7.24 24.23 0.95
N ASN A 115 7.82 25.26 0.31
CA ASN A 115 7.32 26.63 0.42
C ASN A 115 5.88 26.83 -0.07
N LYS A 116 5.43 25.98 -1.00
CA LYS A 116 4.03 25.97 -1.45
C LYS A 116 3.20 25.03 -0.57
N ALA A 117 3.69 23.81 -0.35
CA ALA A 117 2.97 22.75 0.36
C ALA A 117 2.67 23.12 1.82
N SER A 118 3.60 23.76 2.53
CA SER A 118 3.48 24.10 3.95
C SER A 118 2.29 25.01 4.27
N LYS A 119 1.86 25.82 3.29
CA LYS A 119 0.68 26.70 3.42
C LYS A 119 -0.62 25.92 3.58
N GLN A 120 -0.64 24.66 3.16
CA GLN A 120 -1.83 23.80 3.14
C GLN A 120 -1.67 22.53 3.97
N ALA A 121 -0.43 22.09 4.23
CA ALA A 121 -0.09 20.82 4.88
C ALA A 121 -0.71 20.61 6.28
N PHE A 122 -1.02 21.69 6.99
CA PHE A 122 -1.59 21.64 8.35
C PHE A 122 -3.04 22.13 8.42
N LEU A 123 -3.65 22.45 7.28
CA LEU A 123 -5.07 22.76 7.21
C LEU A 123 -5.86 21.46 7.28
N ILE A 124 -6.98 21.46 8.00
CA ILE A 124 -7.89 20.31 8.06
C ILE A 124 -8.34 20.04 6.61
N ASN A 125 -7.98 18.87 6.05
CA ASN A 125 -8.18 18.45 4.65
C ASN A 125 -7.15 18.92 3.60
N GLY A 126 -5.98 19.42 4.00
CA GLY A 126 -4.91 19.77 3.07
C GLY A 126 -5.22 21.02 2.24
N GLY A 127 -5.99 21.96 2.79
CA GLY A 127 -6.25 23.28 2.24
C GLY A 127 -7.44 23.40 1.28
N ILE A 128 -8.49 22.61 1.49
CA ILE A 128 -9.78 22.80 0.82
C ILE A 128 -10.65 23.69 1.74
N ASP A 129 -11.07 24.85 1.22
CA ASP A 129 -12.33 25.49 1.63
C ASP A 129 -13.49 24.86 0.86
#